data_AF-A0A2M7HAF2-F1
#
_entry.id   AF-A0A2M7HAF2-F1
#
_cell.length_a   1.000
_cell.length_b   1.000
_cell.length_c   1.000
_cell.angle_alpha   90.00
_cell.angle_beta   90.00
_cell.angle_gamma   90.00
#
_symmetry.space_group_name_H-M   'P 1'
#
loop_
_entity.id
_entity.type
_entity.pdbx_description
1 polymer ?
#
loop_
_entity_poly.entity_id
_entity_poly.type
_entity_poly.pdbx_seq_one_letter_code
_entity_poly.pdbx_strand_id
1 'polypeptide(L)'
;MPEDHFGYASDEDRKNRRGLEDWELVENIPDSQRRVPAWFIGIIIVVLMVAFGLTLPFWGDRPDAPRAWFTWGHVAAAVYALIAAGFIYFMTNLYGSKSAGRLDSDTHQDDDDIDMPK
;
A
#
# COMPACT_ATOMS: atom_id res chain seq x y z
N MET A 1 0.93 -35.42 -17.52
CA MET A 1 0.60 -35.13 -18.94
C MET A 1 1.86 -34.52 -19.56
N PRO A 2 2.10 -34.64 -20.88
CA PRO A 2 3.20 -33.93 -21.54
C PRO A 2 3.04 -32.43 -21.30
N GLU A 3 4.13 -31.71 -21.03
CA GLU A 3 4.10 -30.26 -20.85
C GLU A 3 3.72 -29.59 -22.18
N ASP A 4 2.58 -28.90 -22.21
CA ASP A 4 2.11 -28.19 -23.40
C ASP A 4 2.78 -26.81 -23.47
N HIS A 5 3.83 -26.70 -24.29
CA HIS A 5 4.55 -25.46 -24.52
C HIS A 5 3.93 -24.63 -25.66
N PHE A 6 2.63 -24.79 -25.99
CA PHE A 6 1.92 -24.04 -27.03
C PHE A 6 2.60 -24.12 -28.42
N GLY A 7 3.19 -25.27 -28.74
CA GLY A 7 3.90 -25.50 -30.00
C GLY A 7 5.35 -24.99 -30.06
N TYR A 8 5.91 -24.53 -28.94
CA TYR A 8 7.34 -24.19 -28.82
C TYR A 8 8.18 -25.39 -28.38
N ALA A 9 9.48 -25.35 -28.67
CA ALA A 9 10.41 -26.43 -28.35
C ALA A 9 10.67 -26.58 -26.83
N SER A 10 10.51 -25.49 -26.08
CA SER A 10 10.62 -25.44 -24.63
C SER A 10 9.90 -24.21 -24.07
N ASP A 11 9.63 -24.21 -22.77
CA ASP A 11 9.08 -23.02 -22.09
C ASP A 11 10.01 -21.80 -22.13
N GLU A 12 11.32 -22.01 -22.14
CA GLU A 12 12.27 -20.91 -22.31
C GLU A 12 12.19 -20.30 -23.72
N ASP A 13 12.06 -21.11 -24.77
CA ASP A 13 11.90 -20.61 -26.14
C ASP A 13 10.56 -19.87 -26.30
N ARG A 14 9.50 -20.35 -25.63
CA ARG A 14 8.22 -19.65 -25.55
C ARG A 14 8.35 -18.29 -24.86
N LYS A 15 8.89 -18.25 -23.64
CA LYS A 15 9.05 -17.01 -22.84
C LYS A 15 9.90 -15.98 -23.57
N ASN A 16 10.95 -16.42 -24.28
CA ASN A 16 11.83 -15.53 -25.03
C ASN A 16 11.17 -14.95 -26.29
N ARG A 17 10.30 -15.71 -26.97
CA ARG A 17 9.67 -15.26 -28.23
C ARG A 17 8.33 -14.56 -28.02
N ARG A 18 7.50 -15.08 -27.13
CA ARG A 18 6.12 -14.65 -26.90
C ARG A 18 5.97 -13.78 -25.64
N GLY A 19 6.90 -13.87 -24.70
CA GLY A 19 6.80 -13.22 -23.40
C GLY A 19 6.05 -14.07 -22.37
N LEU A 20 5.79 -13.47 -21.21
CA LEU A 20 4.93 -14.04 -20.17
C LEU A 20 3.47 -13.74 -20.51
N GLU A 21 2.60 -14.73 -20.30
CA GLU A 21 1.16 -14.52 -20.43
C GLU A 21 0.59 -13.78 -19.21
N ASP A 22 -0.59 -13.18 -19.34
CA ASP A 22 -1.19 -12.32 -18.30
C ASP A 22 -1.31 -13.03 -16.94
N TRP A 23 -1.59 -14.33 -16.93
CA TRP A 23 -1.63 -15.13 -15.70
C TRP A 23 -0.23 -15.37 -15.10
N GLU A 24 0.76 -15.65 -15.94
CA GLU A 24 2.15 -15.84 -15.50
C GLU A 24 2.72 -14.52 -14.96
N LEU A 25 2.35 -13.39 -15.55
CA LEU A 25 2.69 -12.07 -15.04
C LEU A 25 2.14 -11.87 -13.63
N VAL A 26 0.87 -12.20 -13.40
CA VAL A 26 0.23 -12.09 -12.07
C VAL A 26 0.90 -13.00 -11.03
N GLU A 27 1.27 -14.23 -11.39
CA GLU A 27 1.97 -15.15 -10.49
C GLU A 27 3.39 -14.71 -10.16
N ASN A 28 4.05 -13.99 -11.07
CA ASN A 28 5.40 -13.48 -10.88
C ASN A 28 5.45 -12.09 -10.21
N ILE A 29 4.31 -11.50 -9.83
CA ILE A 29 4.31 -10.21 -9.09
C ILE A 29 4.91 -10.45 -7.70
N PRO A 30 6.02 -9.79 -7.35
CA PRO A 30 6.63 -9.98 -6.04
C PRO A 30 5.73 -9.40 -4.93
N ASP A 31 5.46 -10.21 -3.91
CA ASP A 31 4.70 -9.83 -2.70
C ASP A 31 5.27 -8.58 -1.98
N SER A 32 6.54 -8.22 -2.26
CA SER A 32 7.22 -7.05 -1.71
C SER A 32 6.60 -5.70 -2.12
N GLN A 33 5.78 -5.65 -3.17
CA GLN A 33 5.07 -4.42 -3.56
C GLN A 33 3.86 -4.07 -2.67
N ARG A 34 3.44 -4.96 -1.75
CA ARG A 34 2.20 -4.77 -0.99
C ARG A 34 2.30 -3.85 0.22
N ARG A 35 3.49 -3.43 0.65
CA ARG A 35 3.67 -2.66 1.90
C ARG A 35 4.15 -1.23 1.69
N VAL A 36 3.57 -0.31 2.47
CA VAL A 36 4.05 1.07 2.57
C VAL A 36 5.48 1.06 3.14
N PRO A 37 6.46 1.69 2.47
CA PRO A 37 7.83 1.75 2.95
C PRO A 37 7.95 2.50 4.28
N ALA A 38 8.78 2.00 5.21
CA ALA A 38 8.96 2.62 6.53
C ALA A 38 9.48 4.06 6.49
N TRP A 39 10.31 4.40 5.49
CA TRP A 39 10.82 5.77 5.30
C TRP A 39 9.71 6.77 4.97
N PHE A 40 8.65 6.33 4.27
CA PHE A 40 7.52 7.19 3.91
C PHE A 40 6.76 7.64 5.16
N ILE A 41 6.58 6.74 6.13
CA ILE A 41 6.01 7.06 7.45
C ILE A 41 6.91 8.06 8.18
N GLY A 42 8.23 7.88 8.10
CA GLY A 42 9.20 8.83 8.64
C GLY A 42 9.03 10.25 8.09
N ILE A 43 8.82 10.39 6.77
CA ILE A 43 8.55 11.69 6.15
C ILE A 43 7.26 12.32 6.68
N ILE A 44 6.18 11.55 6.81
CA ILE A 44 4.91 12.04 7.34
C ILE A 44 5.10 12.62 8.75
N ILE A 45 5.83 11.91 9.62
CA ILE A 45 6.10 12.36 10.99
C ILE A 45 6.87 13.69 10.97
N VAL A 46 7.91 13.82 10.14
CA VAL A 46 8.68 15.05 10.01
C VAL A 46 7.80 16.21 9.53
N VAL A 47 6.96 15.98 8.52
CA VAL A 47 6.04 17.00 8.00
C VAL A 47 5.05 17.45 9.08
N LEU A 48 4.48 16.52 9.85
CA LEU A 48 3.58 16.85 10.96
C LEU A 48 4.29 17.66 12.06
N MET A 49 5.53 17.32 12.39
CA MET A 49 6.33 18.10 13.34
C MET A 49 6.60 19.51 12.86
N VAL A 50 6.95 19.68 11.58
CA VAL A 50 7.17 21.01 10.98
C VAL A 50 5.86 21.80 10.96
N ALA A 51 4.76 21.18 10.53
CA ALA A 51 3.44 21.81 10.52
C ALA A 51 3.03 22.29 11.93
N PHE A 52 3.23 21.46 12.95
CA PHE A 52 3.01 21.85 14.35
C PHE A 52 3.99 22.95 14.81
N GLY A 53 5.27 22.86 14.45
CA GLY A 53 6.25 23.89 14.79
C GLY A 53 5.93 25.27 14.20
N LEU A 54 5.28 25.32 13.03
CA LEU A 54 4.82 26.55 12.40
C LEU A 54 3.58 27.16 13.09
N THR A 55 2.83 26.39 13.89
CA THR A 55 1.71 26.95 14.67
C THR A 55 2.17 27.63 15.95
N LEU A 56 3.36 27.27 16.45
CA LEU A 56 3.93 27.85 17.66
C LEU A 56 4.50 29.25 17.39
N PRO A 57 4.43 30.15 18.38
CA PRO A 57 5.00 31.50 18.28
C PRO A 57 6.54 31.54 18.31
N PHE A 58 7.21 30.38 18.18
CA PHE A 58 8.68 30.24 18.16
C PHE A 58 9.34 31.08 17.06
N TRP A 59 8.66 31.23 15.92
CA TRP A 59 9.17 31.97 14.75
C TRP A 59 8.87 33.47 14.79
N GLY A 60 8.28 33.96 15.89
CA GLY A 60 7.89 35.35 16.06
C GLY A 60 6.39 35.58 15.84
N ASP A 61 5.86 36.56 16.58
CA ASP A 61 4.47 36.96 16.55
C ASP A 61 4.31 38.41 16.10
N ARG A 62 3.08 38.73 15.68
CA ARG A 62 2.70 40.09 15.35
C ARG A 62 2.51 40.87 16.66
N PRO A 63 2.97 42.12 16.78
CA PRO A 63 2.89 42.88 18.03
C PRO A 63 1.46 43.07 18.55
N ASP A 64 0.48 43.09 17.65
CA ASP A 64 -0.93 43.35 17.87
C ASP A 64 -1.77 42.07 18.04
N ALA A 65 -1.21 40.89 17.77
CA ALA A 65 -1.93 39.62 17.84
C ALA A 65 -0.99 38.47 18.27
N PRO A 66 -0.63 38.39 19.57
CA PRO A 66 0.17 37.30 20.09
C PRO A 66 -0.61 35.97 20.02
N ARG A 67 0.03 34.91 19.55
CA ARG A 67 -0.55 33.58 19.46
C ARG A 67 -0.30 32.81 20.74
N ALA A 68 -1.31 32.10 21.20
CA ALA A 68 -1.16 31.19 22.32
C ALA A 68 -0.25 30.02 21.92
N TRP A 69 0.66 29.65 22.82
CA TRP A 69 1.57 28.51 22.66
C TRP A 69 0.83 27.18 22.54
N PHE A 70 -0.37 27.08 23.09
CA PHE A 70 -1.20 25.90 23.05
C PHE A 70 -2.68 26.30 23.03
N THR A 71 -3.48 25.54 22.29
CA THR A 71 -4.91 25.77 22.12
C THR A 71 -5.63 24.43 21.97
N TRP A 72 -6.94 24.42 22.19
CA TRP A 72 -7.79 23.26 21.87
C TRP A 72 -7.74 22.87 20.39
N GLY A 73 -7.36 23.78 19.50
CA GLY A 73 -7.10 23.48 18.10
C GLY A 73 -5.93 22.51 17.91
N HIS A 74 -4.89 22.59 18.75
CA HIS A 74 -3.78 21.64 18.72
C HIS A 74 -4.21 20.24 19.16
N VAL A 75 -5.06 20.15 20.20
CA VAL A 75 -5.65 18.88 20.65
C VAL A 75 -6.53 18.29 19.55
N ALA A 76 -7.43 19.10 18.98
CA ALA A 76 -8.32 18.67 17.90
C ALA A 76 -7.52 18.19 16.67
N ALA A 77 -6.44 18.90 16.31
CA ALA A 77 -5.55 18.50 15.21
C ALA A 77 -4.85 17.17 15.49
N ALA A 78 -4.37 16.94 16.72
CA ALA A 78 -3.75 15.68 17.11
C ALA A 78 -4.75 14.50 17.05
N VAL A 79 -5.96 14.71 17.59
CA VAL A 79 -7.04 13.71 17.51
C VAL A 79 -7.41 13.41 16.06
N TYR A 80 -7.56 14.44 15.24
CA TYR A 80 -7.84 14.28 13.80
C TYR A 80 -6.74 13.49 13.09
N ALA A 81 -5.47 13.84 13.32
CA ALA A 81 -4.33 13.14 12.73
C ALA A 81 -4.27 11.66 13.13
N LEU A 82 -4.56 11.34 14.41
CA LEU A 82 -4.62 9.96 14.89
C LEU A 82 -5.76 9.17 14.23
N ILE A 83 -6.95 9.75 14.11
CA ILE A 83 -8.09 9.11 13.45
C ILE A 83 -7.77 8.88 11.97
N ALA A 84 -7.23 9.89 11.28
CA ALA A 84 -6.85 9.78 9.87
C ALA A 84 -5.74 8.73 9.67
N ALA A 85 -4.72 8.72 10.53
CA ALA A 85 -3.66 7.71 10.49
C ALA A 85 -4.21 6.30 10.74
N GLY A 86 -5.12 6.14 11.70
CA GLY A 86 -5.80 4.88 11.96
C GLY A 86 -6.64 4.42 10.78
N PHE A 87 -7.36 5.33 10.12
CA PHE A 87 -8.13 5.05 8.92
C PHE A 87 -7.24 4.64 7.74
N ILE A 88 -6.16 5.39 7.48
CA ILE A 88 -5.19 5.06 6.42
C ILE A 88 -4.51 3.72 6.71
N TYR A 89 -4.09 3.50 7.95
CA TYR A 89 -3.51 2.22 8.38
C TYR A 89 -4.49 1.07 8.18
N PHE A 90 -5.74 1.26 8.58
CA PHE A 90 -6.79 0.28 8.37
C PHE A 90 -6.97 0.00 6.87
N MET A 91 -7.11 1.01 6.02
CA MET A 91 -7.28 0.80 4.57
C MET A 91 -6.07 0.12 3.94
N THR A 92 -4.86 0.58 4.26
CA THR A 92 -3.61 0.01 3.70
C THR A 92 -3.33 -1.41 4.19
N ASN A 93 -3.72 -1.75 5.42
CA ASN A 93 -3.53 -3.10 5.97
C ASN A 93 -4.69 -4.03 5.60
N LEU A 94 -5.93 -3.55 5.49
CA LEU A 94 -7.08 -4.33 5.06
C LEU A 94 -6.93 -4.72 3.58
N TYR A 95 -6.73 -3.74 2.68
CA TYR A 95 -6.53 -3.99 1.24
C TYR A 95 -5.17 -4.62 0.90
N GLY A 96 -4.20 -4.57 1.81
CA GLY A 96 -2.90 -5.19 1.65
C GLY A 96 -2.75 -6.58 2.29
N SER A 97 -3.72 -7.03 3.09
CA SER A 97 -3.64 -8.31 3.80
C SER A 97 -4.48 -9.38 3.10
N LYS A 98 -3.90 -10.58 2.96
CA LYS A 98 -4.60 -11.81 2.48
C LYS A 98 -5.83 -12.21 3.34
N SER A 99 -6.11 -11.54 4.45
CA SER A 99 -7.07 -11.96 5.48
C SER A 99 -8.38 -11.16 5.50
N ALA A 100 -8.50 -10.07 4.73
CA ALA A 100 -9.59 -9.12 4.90
C ALA A 100 -10.75 -9.25 3.89
N GLY A 101 -10.82 -10.36 3.18
CA GLY A 101 -11.78 -10.58 2.10
C GLY A 101 -11.09 -10.40 0.77
N ARG A 102 -11.11 -11.48 -0.01
CA ARG A 102 -10.60 -11.60 -1.37
C ARG A 102 -11.17 -10.44 -2.20
N LEU A 103 -10.32 -9.54 -2.69
CA LEU A 103 -10.72 -8.58 -3.73
C LEU A 103 -10.89 -9.36 -5.04
N ASP A 104 -11.74 -8.92 -5.97
CA ASP A 104 -11.84 -9.53 -7.32
C ASP A 104 -10.49 -9.50 -8.10
N SER A 105 -9.52 -8.72 -7.61
CA SER A 105 -8.13 -8.67 -8.10
C SER A 105 -7.17 -9.64 -7.39
N ASP A 106 -7.59 -10.30 -6.31
CA ASP A 106 -6.80 -11.34 -5.66
C ASP A 106 -6.93 -12.64 -6.46
N THR A 107 -5.79 -13.25 -6.74
CA THR A 107 -5.64 -14.45 -7.57
C THR A 107 -6.65 -15.52 -7.17
N HIS A 108 -7.36 -16.08 -8.16
CA HIS A 108 -8.11 -17.32 -8.04
C HIS A 108 -7.14 -18.43 -7.60
N GLN A 109 -6.98 -18.58 -6.29
CA GLN A 109 -6.45 -19.78 -5.67
C GLN A 109 -7.68 -20.39 -4.98
N ASP A 110 -8.02 -21.60 -5.42
CA ASP A 110 -9.12 -22.49 -5.02
C ASP A 110 -10.29 -22.56 -6.01
N ASP A 111 -10.19 -23.50 -6.95
CA ASP A 111 -11.14 -24.60 -7.20
C ASP A 111 -10.91 -25.19 -8.61
N ASP A 112 -9.86 -25.98 -8.80
CA ASP A 112 -9.77 -26.88 -9.97
C ASP A 112 -9.28 -28.28 -9.52
N ASP A 113 -9.99 -28.84 -8.54
CA ASP A 113 -10.25 -30.29 -8.47
C ASP A 113 -11.33 -30.68 -9.52
N ILE A 114 -11.37 -30.01 -10.68
CA ILE A 114 -12.17 -30.45 -11.82
C ILE A 114 -11.34 -31.49 -12.56
N ASP A 115 -11.63 -32.75 -12.24
CA ASP A 115 -11.18 -33.94 -12.97
C ASP A 115 -11.63 -33.83 -14.44
N MET A 116 -10.82 -33.15 -15.25
CA MET A 116 -11.04 -33.12 -16.69
C MET A 116 -10.72 -34.51 -17.24
N PRO A 117 -11.68 -35.16 -17.93
CA PRO A 117 -11.48 -36.49 -18.48
C PRO A 117 -10.30 -36.48 -19.46
N LYS A 118 -9.39 -37.42 -19.24
CA LYS A 118 -8.16 -37.65 -20.02
C LYS A 118 -8.39 -37.85 -21.51
#